data_AF-A0AA38CWZ8-F1
#
_entry.id   AF-A0AA38CWZ8-F1
#
_cell.length_a   1.000
_cell.length_b   1.000
_cell.length_c   1.000
_cell.angle_alpha   90.00
_cell.angle_beta   90.00
_cell.angle_gamma   90.00
#
_symmetry.space_group_name_H-M   'P 1'
#
loop_
_entity.id
_entity.type
_entity.pdbx_description
1 polymer ?
#
loop_
_entity_poly.entity_id
_entity_poly.type
_entity_poly.pdbx_seq_one_letter_code
_entity_poly.pdbx_strand_id
1 'polypeptide(L)' 'SLPLQAVSVDAPLKEWGMDFIGEISDPSSAGYKWILVATDYFTKWVESIPSRKATHQV' A
#
# COMPACT_ATOMS: atom_id res chain seq x y z
N SER A 1 -15.61 16.08 10.46
CA SER A 1 -14.73 14.90 10.26
C SER A 1 -14.99 13.91 11.37
N LEU A 2 -14.92 12.61 11.11
CA LEU A 2 -14.87 11.62 12.19
C LEU A 2 -13.49 11.70 12.87
N PRO A 3 -13.40 11.46 14.19
CA PRO A 3 -12.11 11.41 14.87
C PRO A 3 -11.28 10.25 14.35
N LEU A 4 -9.97 10.45 14.23
CA LEU A 4 -9.02 9.37 13.96
C LEU A 4 -9.13 8.34 15.09
N GLN A 5 -9.48 7.11 14.75
CA GLN A 5 -9.52 6.00 15.69
C GLN A 5 -8.20 5.22 15.58
N ALA A 6 -7.61 4.92 16.73
CA ALA A 6 -6.45 4.04 16.79
C ALA A 6 -6.89 2.63 16.42
N VAL A 7 -6.19 2.02 15.46
CA VAL A 7 -6.38 0.61 15.13
C VAL A 7 -5.64 -0.23 16.17
N SER A 8 -6.39 -1.03 16.94
CA SER A 8 -5.86 -1.96 17.93
C SER A 8 -5.76 -3.35 17.29
N VAL A 9 -4.59 -3.68 16.76
CA VAL A 9 -4.28 -5.01 16.20
C VAL A 9 -3.44 -5.79 17.21
N ASP A 10 -3.69 -7.09 17.36
CA ASP A 10 -3.08 -7.96 18.39
C ASP A 10 -2.17 -9.06 17.80
N ALA A 11 -2.09 -9.17 16.47
CA ALA A 11 -1.27 -10.18 15.79
C ALA A 11 -0.77 -9.70 14.42
N PRO A 12 0.39 -10.18 13.95
CA PRO A 12 0.88 -9.93 12.60
C PRO A 12 -0.14 -10.37 11.53
N LEU A 13 -0.28 -9.58 10.47
CA LEU A 13 -1.11 -9.82 9.29
C LEU A 13 -2.62 -9.95 9.53
N LYS A 14 -3.10 -9.66 10.76
CA LYS A 14 -4.53 -9.66 11.08
C LYS A 14 -5.27 -8.50 10.43
N GLU A 15 -4.63 -7.33 10.39
CA GLU A 15 -5.11 -6.15 9.67
C GLU A 15 -3.92 -5.48 8.97
N TRP A 16 -4.14 -5.09 7.72
CA TRP A 16 -3.12 -4.45 6.91
C TRP A 16 -3.78 -3.47 5.94
N GLY A 17 -3.01 -2.44 5.56
CA GLY A 17 -3.44 -1.46 4.56
C GLY A 17 -2.71 -1.68 3.25
N MET A 18 -3.42 -1.52 2.13
CA MET A 18 -2.83 -1.41 0.79
C MET A 18 -3.02 0.00 0.26
N ASP A 19 -1.98 0.54 -0.36
CA ASP A 19 -2.09 1.78 -1.12
C ASP A 19 -1.12 1.78 -2.30
N PHE A 20 -1.43 2.60 -3.31
CA PHE A 20 -0.49 2.90 -4.38
C PHE A 20 0.27 4.17 -4.06
N ILE A 21 1.60 4.10 -4.09
CA ILE A 21 2.40 5.31 -4.27
C ILE A 21 2.07 5.84 -5.67
N GLY A 22 1.81 7.14 -5.76
CA GLY A 22 1.37 7.84 -6.98
C GLY A 22 2.23 7.54 -8.22
N GLU A 23 1.72 7.93 -9.39
CA GLU A 23 2.42 7.65 -10.65
C GLU A 23 3.83 8.24 -10.65
N ILE A 24 4.82 7.39 -10.91
CA ILE A 24 6.22 7.76 -11.05
C ILE A 24 6.38 8.41 -12.42
N SER A 25 6.87 9.65 -12.45
CA SER A 25 7.01 10.47 -13.65
C SER A 25 7.89 9.82 -14.72
N ASP A 26 8.93 9.10 -14.29
CA ASP A 26 9.85 8.37 -15.16
C ASP A 26 9.67 6.86 -14.97
N PRO A 27 8.90 6.20 -15.84
CA PRO A 27 8.67 4.75 -15.78
C PRO A 27 9.98 3.99 -15.93
N SER A 28 10.05 2.81 -15.31
CA SER A 28 11.08 1.83 -15.68
C SER A 28 11.03 1.51 -17.18
N SER A 29 12.14 1.04 -17.76
CA SER A 29 12.20 0.55 -19.15
C SER A 29 11.17 -0.55 -19.44
N ALA A 30 10.84 -1.32 -18.39
CA ALA A 30 9.82 -2.34 -18.45
C ALA A 30 8.41 -1.75 -18.44
N GLY A 31 8.16 -0.52 -18.01
CA GLY A 31 6.83 0.14 -18.00
C GLY A 31 6.08 0.09 -16.67
N TYR A 32 6.75 -0.28 -15.57
CA TYR A 32 6.22 -0.09 -14.21
C TYR A 32 6.25 1.40 -13.84
N LYS A 33 5.11 1.91 -13.39
CA LYS A 33 4.88 3.34 -13.09
C LYS A 33 4.26 3.58 -11.71
N TRP A 34 3.90 2.53 -11.00
CA TRP A 34 3.33 2.61 -9.66
C TRP A 34 4.05 1.64 -8.73
N ILE A 35 3.92 1.86 -7.43
CA ILE A 35 4.34 0.92 -6.41
C ILE A 35 3.13 0.63 -5.55
N LEU A 36 2.73 -0.63 -5.48
CA LEU A 36 1.74 -1.09 -4.53
C LEU A 36 2.46 -1.41 -3.22
N VAL A 37 1.97 -0.83 -2.12
CA VAL A 37 2.54 -0.98 -0.80
C VAL A 37 1.52 -1.67 0.10
N ALA A 38 1.92 -2.76 0.75
CA ALA A 38 1.15 -3.40 1.81
C ALA A 38 1.85 -3.13 3.15
N THR A 39 1.10 -2.61 4.13
CA THR A 39 1.61 -2.31 5.47
C THR A 39 0.87 -3.12 6.49
N ASP A 40 1.57 -4.00 7.21
CA ASP A 40 1.03 -4.70 8.36
C ASP A 40 0.86 -3.72 9.53
N TYR A 41 -0.36 -3.59 10.07
CA TYR A 41 -0.63 -2.59 11.09
C TYR A 41 -0.06 -2.95 12.47
N PHE A 42 0.18 -4.24 12.73
CA PHE A 42 0.75 -4.70 14.00
C PHE A 42 2.27 -4.51 14.05
N THR A 43 3.00 -5.16 13.13
CA THR A 43 4.47 -5.12 13.09
C THR A 43 5.02 -3.85 12.46
N LYS A 44 4.17 -3.06 11.76
CA LYS A 44 4.59 -1.97 10.88
C LYS A 44 5.52 -2.41 9.75
N TRP A 45 5.56 -3.71 9.45
CA TRP A 45 6.30 -4.25 8.32
C TRP A 45 5.66 -3.81 7.00
N VAL A 46 6.50 -3.53 6.01
CA VAL A 46 6.08 -3.00 4.71
C VAL A 46 6.63 -3.89 3.60
N GLU A 47 5.75 -4.31 2.70
CA GLU A 47 6.10 -4.91 1.42
C GLU A 47 5.75 -3.97 0.28
N SER A 48 6.58 -3.96 -0.76
CA SER A 48 6.34 -3.12 -1.94
C SER A 48 6.60 -3.91 -3.22
N ILE A 49 5.70 -3.79 -4.18
CA ILE A 49 5.84 -4.41 -5.49
C ILE A 49 5.62 -3.39 -6.62
N PRO A 50 6.43 -3.42 -7.69
CA PRO A 50 6.25 -2.54 -8.82
C PRO A 50 4.98 -2.95 -9.61
N SER A 51 4.18 -1.97 -10.00
CA SER A 51 2.97 -2.18 -10.80
C SER A 51 2.94 -1.35 -12.08
N ARG A 52 2.32 -1.92 -13.12
CA ARG A 52 2.03 -1.30 -14.42
C ARG A 52 0.62 -0.73 -14.49
N LYS A 53 -0.19 -0.96 -13.45
CA LYS A 53 -1.58 -0.50 -13.37
C LYS A 53 -1.89 -0.16 -11.91
N ALA A 54 -2.50 1.00 -11.68
CA ALA A 54 -3.15 1.31 -10.42
C ALA A 54 -4.66 1.08 -10.61
N THR A 55 -5.13 -0.14 -10.35
CA THR A 55 -6.57 -0.44 -10.39
C THR A 55 -7.14 -0.34 -8.99
N HIS A 56 -7.90 0.71 -8.73
CA HIS A 56 -8.88 0.72 -7.65
C HIS A 56 -10.15 0.08 -8.22
N GLN A 57 -10.31 -1.24 -8.05
CA GLN A 57 -11.59 -1.87 -8.34
C GLN A 57 -12.51 -1.56 -7.17
N VAL A 58 -13.41 -0.60 -7.39
CA VAL A 58 -14.63 -0.43 -6.58
C VAL A 58 -15.70 -1.38 -7.06
#